data_AF-F6T6V3-F1
#
_entry.id   AF-F6T6V3-F1
#
_cell.length_a   1.000
_cell.length_b   1.000
_cell.length_c   1.000
_cell.angle_alpha   90.00
_cell.angle_beta   90.00
_cell.angle_gamma   90.00
#
_symmetry.space_group_name_H-M   'P 1'
#
loop_
_entity.id
_entity.type
_entity.pdbx_description
1 polymer ?
#
loop_
_entity_poly.entity_id
_entity_poly.type
_entity_poly.pdbx_seq_one_letter_code
_entity_poly.pdbx_strand_id
1 'polypeptide(L)'
;MESLENEAIPRKKSKLTYSELYKPPTNEELTNLRETTSMFGSNLVKLQIKEILAEISISTKQRSLIDDYLHSLHDVIMAVPPREQTTLSDHRWLGNVRFPFVENPRKVKGNMIFMAPVDIKVVGSYQLDTGLNQHVDVDLLIVMPQACMQEKDIMNQRYFRKRALYLAYIADYLHGNDLVSKVDFSYFCDETMKPVVHITPHEPLKHITIRLHARPEVDFKLERFLPSKNNVRW
;
A
#
# COMPACT_ATOMS: atom_id res chain seq x y z
N MET A 1 52.50 -24.24 -37.86
CA MET A 1 51.73 -23.13 -38.46
C MET A 1 51.17 -22.31 -37.33
N GLU A 2 51.93 -21.27 -37.06
CA GLU A 2 51.72 -20.09 -36.25
C GLU A 2 50.35 -19.45 -36.46
N SER A 3 49.66 -19.08 -35.36
CA SER A 3 48.73 -17.96 -35.35
C SER A 3 48.79 -17.33 -33.97
N LEU A 4 49.76 -16.42 -33.85
CA LEU A 4 50.08 -15.58 -32.71
C LEU A 4 48.90 -14.72 -32.26
N GLU A 5 48.95 -14.42 -30.96
CA GLU A 5 48.15 -13.45 -30.22
C GLU A 5 47.91 -12.15 -30.99
N ASN A 6 46.65 -11.77 -31.15
CA ASN A 6 46.26 -10.41 -31.50
C ASN A 6 46.27 -9.56 -30.23
N GLU A 7 47.46 -9.24 -29.72
CA GLU A 7 47.62 -8.14 -28.76
C GLU A 7 47.29 -6.82 -29.48
N ALA A 8 46.21 -6.17 -29.03
CA ALA A 8 45.82 -4.87 -29.53
C ALA A 8 46.88 -3.81 -29.17
N ILE A 9 47.65 -3.40 -30.18
CA ILE A 9 48.66 -2.34 -30.10
C ILE A 9 48.01 -1.07 -29.53
N PRO A 10 48.57 -0.43 -28.48
CA PRO A 10 48.05 0.81 -27.96
C PRO A 10 48.22 1.91 -29.03
N ARG A 11 47.10 2.39 -29.58
CA ARG A 11 47.09 3.49 -30.55
C ARG A 11 47.79 4.70 -29.92
N LYS A 12 48.93 5.12 -30.49
CA LYS A 12 49.63 6.36 -30.11
C LYS A 12 48.64 7.52 -30.20
N LYS A 13 48.35 8.17 -29.06
CA LYS A 13 47.53 9.39 -29.00
C LYS A 13 48.18 10.44 -29.92
N SER A 14 47.47 10.85 -30.97
CA SER A 14 47.89 11.97 -31.83
C SER A 14 48.05 13.22 -30.96
N LYS A 15 49.10 14.02 -31.22
CA LYS A 15 49.31 15.29 -30.52
C LYS A 15 48.09 16.18 -30.75
N LEU A 16 47.39 16.54 -29.67
CA LEU A 16 46.25 17.45 -29.68
C LEU A 16 46.68 18.79 -30.28
N THR A 17 45.85 19.36 -31.14
CA THR A 17 46.10 20.68 -31.72
C THR A 17 45.95 21.78 -30.65
N TYR A 18 46.63 22.92 -30.82
CA TYR A 18 46.59 24.04 -29.85
C TYR A 18 45.13 24.48 -29.54
N SER A 19 44.25 24.44 -30.53
CA SER A 19 42.82 24.72 -30.36
C SER A 19 42.07 23.70 -29.51
N GLU A 20 42.47 22.43 -29.49
CA GLU A 20 41.84 21.36 -28.71
C GLU A 20 42.30 21.36 -27.25
N LEU A 21 43.50 21.87 -26.97
CA LEU A 21 44.07 21.98 -25.62
C LEU A 21 43.36 22.99 -24.71
N TYR A 22 42.65 23.97 -25.28
CA TYR A 22 41.96 25.03 -24.54
C TYR A 22 40.43 25.00 -24.72
N LYS A 23 39.87 23.89 -25.23
CA LYS A 23 38.40 23.75 -25.28
C LYS A 23 37.86 23.66 -23.85
N PRO A 24 36.71 24.30 -23.56
CA PRO A 24 36.03 24.10 -22.29
C PRO A 24 35.69 22.61 -22.14
N PRO A 25 35.78 22.06 -20.92
CA PRO A 25 35.59 20.63 -20.69
C PRO A 25 34.18 20.22 -21.12
N THR A 26 34.10 19.09 -21.81
CA THR A 26 32.81 18.54 -22.25
C THR A 26 32.05 17.96 -21.07
N ASN A 27 30.72 17.85 -21.19
CA ASN A 27 29.87 17.29 -20.12
C ASN A 27 30.30 15.88 -19.71
N GLU A 28 30.78 15.06 -20.66
CA GLU A 28 31.30 13.72 -20.38
C GLU A 28 32.60 13.76 -19.56
N GLU A 29 33.52 14.69 -19.85
CA GLU A 29 34.75 14.88 -19.07
C GLU A 29 34.47 15.39 -17.66
N LEU A 30 33.51 16.32 -17.52
CA LEU A 30 33.04 16.79 -16.21
C LEU A 30 32.40 15.67 -15.38
N THR A 31 31.62 14.79 -16.04
CA THR A 31 30.98 13.64 -15.39
C THR A 31 32.04 12.62 -14.95
N ASN A 32 33.00 12.30 -15.81
CA ASN A 32 34.12 11.41 -15.48
C ASN A 32 34.99 11.95 -14.33
N LEU A 33 35.29 13.25 -14.31
CA LEU A 33 36.03 13.88 -13.21
C LEU A 33 35.28 13.79 -11.89
N ARG A 34 33.95 13.99 -11.91
CA ARG A 34 33.09 13.87 -10.74
C ARG A 34 32.94 12.43 -10.26
N GLU A 35 32.79 11.48 -11.18
CA GLU A 35 32.68 10.06 -10.87
C GLU A 35 34.00 9.52 -10.28
N THR A 36 35.15 9.89 -10.84
CA THR A 36 36.46 9.48 -10.33
C THR A 36 36.79 10.07 -8.96
N THR A 37 36.37 11.31 -8.67
CA THR A 37 36.46 11.86 -7.30
C THR A 37 35.49 11.20 -6.34
N SER A 38 34.30 10.79 -6.80
CA SER A 38 33.28 10.13 -5.98
C SER A 38 33.48 8.61 -5.84
N MET A 39 34.33 7.98 -6.66
CA MET A 39 34.49 6.52 -6.76
C MET A 39 34.84 5.85 -5.43
N PHE A 40 35.72 6.45 -4.62
CA PHE A 40 36.18 5.82 -3.38
C PHE A 40 35.13 5.88 -2.26
N GLY A 41 34.46 7.02 -2.08
CA GLY A 41 33.37 7.16 -1.11
C GLY A 41 32.11 6.40 -1.52
N SER A 42 31.79 6.39 -2.82
CA SER A 42 30.56 5.77 -3.33
C SER A 42 30.62 4.24 -3.32
N ASN A 43 31.78 3.62 -3.51
CA ASN A 43 31.91 2.16 -3.51
C ASN A 43 31.73 1.54 -2.11
N LEU A 44 32.33 2.13 -1.08
CA LEU A 44 32.15 1.67 0.31
C LEU A 44 30.69 1.81 0.74
N VAL A 45 30.08 2.98 0.48
CA VAL A 45 28.67 3.22 0.79
C VAL A 45 27.76 2.26 0.03
N LYS A 46 28.06 1.97 -1.24
CA LYS A 46 27.29 1.01 -2.04
C LYS A 46 27.37 -0.41 -1.48
N LEU A 47 28.53 -0.84 -0.98
CA LEU A 47 28.67 -2.14 -0.33
C LEU A 47 27.87 -2.19 0.98
N GLN A 48 27.99 -1.15 1.82
CA GLN A 48 27.24 -1.05 3.07
C GLN A 48 25.72 -1.06 2.82
N ILE A 49 25.23 -0.31 1.83
CA ILE A 49 23.81 -0.29 1.47
C ILE A 49 23.36 -1.67 1.00
N LYS A 50 24.15 -2.36 0.18
CA LYS A 50 23.80 -3.71 -0.30
C LYS A 50 23.72 -4.72 0.83
N GLU A 51 24.65 -4.68 1.77
CA GLU A 51 24.67 -5.55 2.94
C GLU A 51 23.45 -5.30 3.82
N ILE A 52 23.16 -4.02 4.13
CA ILE A 52 21.99 -3.63 4.90
C ILE A 52 20.71 -4.07 4.20
N LEU A 53 20.57 -3.84 2.89
CA LEU A 53 19.39 -4.25 2.13
C LEU A 53 19.20 -5.77 2.15
N ALA A 54 20.28 -6.55 2.03
CA ALA A 54 20.20 -8.00 2.09
C ALA A 54 19.71 -8.50 3.47
N GLU A 55 20.12 -7.83 4.55
CA GLU A 55 19.71 -8.17 5.92
C GLU A 55 18.25 -7.79 6.22
N ILE A 56 17.79 -6.63 5.74
CA ILE A 56 16.46 -6.10 6.06
C ILE A 56 15.37 -6.51 5.07
N SER A 57 15.73 -6.97 3.87
CA SER A 57 14.77 -7.36 2.84
C SER A 57 13.96 -8.61 3.25
N ILE A 58 12.72 -8.69 2.77
CA ILE A 58 11.86 -9.84 2.97
C ILE A 58 12.40 -11.01 2.13
N SER A 59 12.58 -12.18 2.76
CA SER A 59 13.07 -13.36 2.04
C SER A 59 12.03 -13.87 1.02
N THR A 60 12.49 -14.44 -0.09
CA THR A 60 11.61 -15.00 -1.14
C THR A 60 10.66 -16.09 -0.59
N LYS A 61 11.11 -16.87 0.39
CA LYS A 61 10.30 -17.92 1.04
C LYS A 61 9.17 -17.35 1.90
N GLN A 62 9.44 -16.28 2.66
CA GLN A 62 8.38 -15.59 3.40
C GLN A 62 7.38 -14.98 2.45
N ARG A 63 7.85 -14.37 1.35
CA ARG A 63 6.99 -13.77 0.33
C ARG A 63 6.00 -14.77 -0.27
N SER A 64 6.47 -15.96 -0.68
CA SER A 64 5.56 -16.99 -1.20
C SER A 64 4.51 -17.42 -0.18
N LEU A 65 4.88 -17.55 1.10
CA LEU A 65 3.92 -17.89 2.17
C LEU A 65 2.89 -16.78 2.39
N ILE A 66 3.32 -15.52 2.31
CA ILE A 66 2.42 -14.36 2.39
C ILE A 66 1.47 -14.38 1.20
N ASP A 67 1.98 -14.57 -0.01
CA ASP A 67 1.16 -14.59 -1.21
C ASP A 67 0.10 -15.70 -1.12
N ASP A 68 0.46 -16.93 -0.73
CA ASP A 68 -0.49 -18.03 -0.54
C ASP A 68 -1.58 -17.69 0.50
N TYR A 69 -1.17 -17.06 1.60
CA TYR A 69 -2.10 -16.58 2.62
C TYR A 69 -3.04 -15.48 2.08
N LEU A 70 -2.51 -14.54 1.31
CA LEU A 70 -3.30 -13.45 0.71
C LEU A 70 -4.34 -13.98 -0.28
N HIS A 71 -4.01 -15.03 -1.06
CA HIS A 71 -4.99 -15.70 -1.93
C HIS A 71 -6.11 -16.35 -1.10
N SER A 72 -5.75 -17.07 -0.03
CA SER A 72 -6.73 -17.70 0.87
C SER A 72 -7.64 -16.65 1.53
N LEU A 73 -7.06 -15.55 1.99
CA LEU A 73 -7.80 -14.44 2.59
C LEU A 73 -8.71 -13.74 1.57
N HIS A 74 -8.23 -13.56 0.33
CA HIS A 74 -9.01 -13.00 -0.77
C HIS A 74 -10.30 -13.80 -0.99
N ASP A 75 -10.20 -15.12 -1.07
CA ASP A 75 -11.35 -16.00 -1.30
C ASP A 75 -12.38 -15.92 -0.15
N VAL A 76 -11.90 -15.85 1.10
CA VAL A 76 -12.77 -15.69 2.27
C VAL A 76 -13.50 -14.34 2.26
N ILE A 77 -12.81 -13.25 1.91
CA ILE A 77 -13.42 -11.91 1.88
C ILE A 77 -14.42 -11.80 0.71
N MET A 78 -14.15 -12.45 -0.43
CA MET A 78 -15.09 -12.50 -1.55
C MET A 78 -16.33 -13.34 -1.26
N ALA A 79 -16.22 -14.34 -0.38
CA ALA A 79 -17.33 -15.20 0.03
C ALA A 79 -18.26 -14.56 1.09
N VAL A 80 -18.00 -13.33 1.54
CA VAL A 80 -18.84 -12.66 2.55
C VAL A 80 -20.26 -12.46 1.99
N PRO A 81 -21.30 -12.93 2.69
CA PRO A 81 -22.66 -12.86 2.17
C PRO A 81 -23.17 -11.42 2.08
N PRO A 82 -23.99 -11.09 1.06
CA PRO A 82 -24.63 -9.78 0.98
C PRO A 82 -25.64 -9.62 2.12
N ARG A 83 -25.84 -8.37 2.55
CA ARG A 83 -26.79 -8.03 3.61
C ARG A 83 -27.76 -6.96 3.16
N GLU A 84 -29.01 -7.12 3.59
CA GLU A 84 -30.09 -6.16 3.35
C GLU A 84 -29.82 -4.78 3.95
N GLN A 85 -30.66 -3.84 3.54
CA GLN A 85 -30.51 -2.42 3.86
C GLN A 85 -30.66 -2.14 5.37
N THR A 86 -29.61 -1.60 5.98
CA THR A 86 -29.59 -1.14 7.37
C THR A 86 -29.47 0.38 7.45
N THR A 87 -29.83 0.94 8.60
CA THR A 87 -29.67 2.38 8.86
C THR A 87 -28.25 2.66 9.34
N LEU A 88 -27.64 3.77 8.90
CA LEU A 88 -26.27 4.15 9.28
C LEU A 88 -26.04 4.34 10.78
N SER A 89 -27.10 4.59 11.55
CA SER A 89 -27.02 4.78 13.01
C SER A 89 -27.30 3.50 13.80
N ASP A 90 -27.69 2.41 13.13
CA ASP A 90 -27.93 1.12 13.78
C ASP A 90 -26.68 0.25 13.66
N HIS A 91 -26.08 -0.08 14.81
CA HIS A 91 -24.89 -0.92 14.91
C HIS A 91 -25.17 -2.22 15.67
N ARG A 92 -26.42 -2.45 16.09
CA ARG A 92 -26.78 -3.61 16.94
C ARG A 92 -26.58 -4.96 16.25
N TRP A 93 -26.48 -4.93 14.92
CA TRP A 93 -26.29 -6.10 14.10
C TRP A 93 -24.82 -6.54 13.96
N LEU A 94 -23.87 -5.74 14.42
CA LEU A 94 -22.47 -6.16 14.57
C LEU A 94 -22.40 -7.03 15.82
N GLY A 95 -21.98 -8.30 15.65
CA GLY A 95 -21.97 -9.26 16.75
C GLY A 95 -20.76 -9.08 17.66
N ASN A 96 -19.60 -9.51 17.16
CA ASN A 96 -18.37 -9.64 17.93
C ASN A 96 -17.48 -8.39 17.83
N VAL A 97 -17.79 -7.52 16.87
CA VAL A 97 -16.99 -6.34 16.53
C VAL A 97 -17.67 -5.04 16.95
N ARG A 98 -16.88 -4.11 17.49
CA ARG A 98 -17.33 -2.74 17.79
C ARG A 98 -17.20 -1.84 16.55
N PHE A 99 -18.12 -0.90 16.41
CA PHE A 99 -18.06 0.09 15.34
C PHE A 99 -16.82 1.00 15.48
N PRO A 100 -15.92 1.05 14.48
CA PRO A 100 -14.60 1.66 14.62
C PRO A 100 -14.58 3.13 14.18
N PHE A 101 -15.59 3.92 14.55
CA PHE A 101 -15.67 5.31 14.11
C PHE A 101 -16.38 6.20 15.13
N VAL A 102 -15.84 7.40 15.34
CA VAL A 102 -16.40 8.36 16.30
C VAL A 102 -17.56 9.11 15.65
N GLU A 103 -18.77 8.88 16.16
CA GLU A 103 -19.99 9.48 15.59
C GLU A 103 -20.33 10.84 16.20
N ASN A 104 -19.92 11.93 15.54
CA ASN A 104 -20.33 13.28 15.91
C ASN A 104 -20.97 13.99 14.71
N PRO A 105 -22.30 14.20 14.68
CA PRO A 105 -23.38 13.78 15.59
C PRO A 105 -23.87 12.36 15.30
N ARG A 106 -24.43 11.70 16.30
CA ARG A 106 -24.80 10.28 16.20
C ARG A 106 -25.85 9.97 15.13
N LYS A 107 -26.88 10.81 14.99
CA LYS A 107 -27.96 10.58 14.03
C LYS A 107 -27.63 11.21 12.68
N VAL A 108 -27.38 10.37 11.69
CA VAL A 108 -27.24 10.79 10.29
C VAL A 108 -28.23 10.02 9.44
N LYS A 109 -29.01 10.74 8.62
CA LYS A 109 -29.91 10.11 7.66
C LYS A 109 -29.09 9.40 6.59
N GLY A 110 -29.38 8.14 6.37
CA GLY A 110 -28.78 7.35 5.31
C GLY A 110 -28.90 5.88 5.62
N ASN A 111 -28.89 5.10 4.55
CA ASN A 111 -28.97 3.66 4.62
C ASN A 111 -27.74 3.08 3.95
N MET A 112 -27.39 1.88 4.38
CA MET A 112 -26.29 1.11 3.83
C MET A 112 -26.80 -0.27 3.44
N ILE A 113 -26.36 -0.75 2.29
CA ILE A 113 -26.44 -2.17 1.93
C ILE A 113 -25.01 -2.72 1.99
N PHE A 114 -24.87 -3.99 2.32
CA PHE A 114 -23.61 -4.69 2.16
C PHE A 114 -23.70 -5.64 0.96
N MET A 115 -22.68 -5.59 0.13
CA MET A 115 -22.49 -6.50 -0.99
C MET A 115 -21.03 -6.93 -0.97
N ALA A 116 -20.74 -8.12 -1.51
CA ALA A 116 -19.37 -8.59 -1.65
C ALA A 116 -18.52 -7.56 -2.43
N PRO A 117 -17.22 -7.43 -2.10
CA PRO A 117 -16.33 -6.53 -2.83
C PRO A 117 -16.31 -6.82 -4.33
N VAL A 118 -16.09 -5.78 -5.14
CA VAL A 118 -15.87 -5.94 -6.59
C VAL A 118 -14.49 -6.53 -6.84
N ASP A 119 -13.50 -6.04 -6.08
CA ASP A 119 -12.10 -6.37 -6.24
C ASP A 119 -11.35 -6.14 -4.91
N ILE A 120 -10.24 -6.84 -4.73
CA ILE A 120 -9.34 -6.69 -3.58
C ILE A 120 -7.93 -6.58 -4.14
N LYS A 121 -7.28 -5.43 -3.92
CA LYS A 121 -5.95 -5.13 -4.46
C LYS A 121 -4.91 -5.08 -3.36
N VAL A 122 -3.76 -5.68 -3.59
CA VAL A 122 -2.58 -5.48 -2.75
C VAL A 122 -1.97 -4.12 -3.08
N VAL A 123 -1.75 -3.29 -2.06
CA VAL A 123 -1.19 -1.93 -2.19
C VAL A 123 -0.08 -1.72 -1.17
N GLY A 124 0.57 -0.55 -1.22
CA GLY A 124 1.61 -0.17 -0.26
C GLY A 124 2.99 -0.74 -0.59
N SER A 125 3.85 -0.78 0.43
CA SER A 125 5.27 -1.16 0.30
C SER A 125 5.46 -2.60 -0.16
N TYR A 126 4.58 -3.51 0.24
CA TYR A 126 4.64 -4.91 -0.17
C TYR A 126 4.49 -5.07 -1.69
N GLN A 127 3.52 -4.38 -2.30
CA GLN A 127 3.33 -4.40 -3.76
C GLN A 127 4.51 -3.78 -4.51
N LEU A 128 5.19 -2.80 -3.90
CA LEU A 128 6.35 -2.10 -4.48
C LEU A 128 7.69 -2.80 -4.22
N ASP A 129 7.67 -3.93 -3.51
CA ASP A 129 8.86 -4.67 -3.08
C ASP A 129 9.84 -3.83 -2.24
N THR A 130 9.28 -2.94 -1.42
CA THR A 130 10.03 -2.06 -0.50
C THR A 130 9.78 -2.40 0.98
N GLY A 131 9.18 -3.57 1.24
CA GLY A 131 8.89 -4.05 2.59
C GLY A 131 10.15 -4.47 3.36
N LEU A 132 10.11 -4.32 4.68
CA LEU A 132 11.19 -4.69 5.59
C LEU A 132 10.79 -5.93 6.40
N ASN A 133 11.72 -6.87 6.61
CA ASN A 133 11.48 -8.13 7.30
C ASN A 133 11.12 -7.96 8.79
N GLN A 134 11.61 -6.90 9.44
CA GLN A 134 11.36 -6.66 10.88
C GLN A 134 9.88 -6.37 11.19
N HIS A 135 9.21 -5.65 10.30
CA HIS A 135 7.79 -5.29 10.42
C HIS A 135 7.15 -5.34 9.03
N VAL A 136 6.61 -6.50 8.69
CA VAL A 136 5.93 -6.71 7.42
C VAL A 136 4.48 -6.28 7.56
N ASP A 137 4.19 -5.08 7.07
CA ASP A 137 2.84 -4.58 6.90
C ASP A 137 2.39 -4.78 5.46
N VAL A 138 1.24 -5.44 5.26
CA VAL A 138 0.63 -5.60 3.94
C VAL A 138 -0.69 -4.85 3.91
N ASP A 139 -0.81 -3.89 3.00
CA ASP A 139 -2.04 -3.13 2.82
C ASP A 139 -2.90 -3.79 1.73
N LEU A 140 -4.15 -4.11 2.07
CA LEU A 140 -5.17 -4.60 1.13
C LEU A 140 -6.23 -3.52 0.94
N LEU A 141 -6.51 -3.19 -0.31
CA LEU A 141 -7.53 -2.25 -0.72
C LEU A 141 -8.75 -2.98 -1.26
N ILE A 142 -9.83 -2.92 -0.49
CA ILE A 142 -11.13 -3.50 -0.83
C ILE A 142 -11.94 -2.49 -1.63
N VAL A 143 -12.39 -2.87 -2.82
CA VAL A 143 -13.23 -2.06 -3.69
C VAL A 143 -14.70 -2.34 -3.38
N MET A 144 -15.36 -1.39 -2.73
CA MET A 144 -16.78 -1.45 -2.40
C MET A 144 -17.61 -1.23 -3.68
N PRO A 145 -18.63 -2.07 -3.96
CA PRO A 145 -19.49 -1.93 -5.13
C PRO A 145 -20.21 -0.58 -5.19
N GLN A 146 -20.45 -0.08 -6.40
CA GLN A 146 -21.23 1.14 -6.62
C GLN A 146 -22.60 1.14 -5.93
N ALA A 147 -23.27 -0.02 -5.88
CA ALA A 147 -24.59 -0.15 -5.26
C ALA A 147 -24.60 0.18 -3.74
N CYS A 148 -23.46 0.05 -3.05
CA CYS A 148 -23.33 0.41 -1.63
C CYS A 148 -23.30 1.94 -1.41
N MET A 149 -23.04 2.72 -2.47
CA MET A 149 -22.85 4.16 -2.44
C MET A 149 -24.03 4.94 -3.03
N GLN A 150 -24.23 6.15 -2.53
CA GLN A 150 -25.20 7.12 -2.99
C GLN A 150 -24.50 8.45 -3.27
N GLU A 151 -24.98 9.23 -4.25
CA GLU A 151 -24.36 10.52 -4.63
C GLU A 151 -24.26 11.51 -3.45
N LYS A 152 -25.20 11.44 -2.51
CA LYS A 152 -25.26 12.32 -1.33
C LYS A 152 -24.38 11.86 -0.16
N ASP A 153 -23.64 10.76 -0.31
CA ASP A 153 -22.77 10.24 0.76
C ASP A 153 -21.52 11.09 1.02
N ILE A 154 -21.22 12.02 0.11
CA ILE A 154 -20.18 13.05 0.29
C ILE A 154 -20.49 13.92 1.51
N MET A 155 -21.77 14.12 1.84
CA MET A 155 -22.18 15.06 2.88
C MET A 155 -22.22 14.40 4.26
N ASN A 156 -21.93 15.19 5.30
CA ASN A 156 -22.16 14.85 6.71
C ASN A 156 -21.54 13.51 7.13
N GLN A 157 -20.33 13.23 6.61
CA GLN A 157 -19.53 12.05 6.93
C GLN A 157 -20.20 10.70 6.60
N ARG A 158 -21.25 10.68 5.78
CA ARG A 158 -22.00 9.45 5.44
C ARG A 158 -21.09 8.40 4.81
N TYR A 159 -20.25 8.80 3.86
CA TYR A 159 -19.26 7.93 3.23
C TYR A 159 -18.34 7.28 4.27
N PHE A 160 -17.77 8.07 5.18
CA PHE A 160 -16.85 7.55 6.18
C PHE A 160 -17.51 6.52 7.10
N ARG A 161 -18.79 6.74 7.47
CA ARG A 161 -19.57 5.77 8.25
C ARG A 161 -19.88 4.51 7.46
N LYS A 162 -20.30 4.63 6.20
CA LYS A 162 -20.50 3.47 5.31
C LYS A 162 -19.24 2.64 5.18
N ARG A 163 -18.10 3.30 4.97
CA ARG A 163 -16.80 2.64 4.90
C ARG A 163 -16.46 1.92 6.20
N ALA A 164 -16.64 2.57 7.35
CA ALA A 164 -16.39 1.97 8.66
C ALA A 164 -17.30 0.77 8.94
N LEU A 165 -18.59 0.86 8.59
CA LEU A 165 -19.56 -0.24 8.73
C LEU A 165 -19.22 -1.42 7.80
N TYR A 166 -18.76 -1.12 6.60
CA TYR A 166 -18.38 -2.14 5.63
C TYR A 166 -17.17 -2.93 6.11
N LEU A 167 -16.15 -2.22 6.58
CA LEU A 167 -14.98 -2.84 7.22
C LEU A 167 -15.36 -3.60 8.50
N ALA A 168 -16.27 -3.06 9.31
CA ALA A 168 -16.73 -3.72 10.53
C ALA A 168 -17.47 -5.04 10.23
N TYR A 169 -18.28 -5.10 9.17
CA TYR A 169 -18.96 -6.34 8.80
C TYR A 169 -18.00 -7.40 8.28
N ILE A 170 -17.02 -7.01 7.45
CA ILE A 170 -15.96 -7.94 7.01
C ILE A 170 -15.15 -8.44 8.21
N ALA A 171 -14.80 -7.56 9.15
CA ALA A 171 -14.10 -7.92 10.36
C ALA A 171 -14.91 -8.89 11.25
N ASP A 172 -16.22 -8.69 11.36
CA ASP A 172 -17.13 -9.57 12.12
C ASP A 172 -17.24 -10.96 11.46
N TYR A 173 -17.24 -11.02 10.13
CA TYR A 173 -17.23 -12.29 9.38
C TYR A 173 -15.89 -13.03 9.48
N LEU A 174 -14.79 -12.28 9.51
CA LEU A 174 -13.45 -12.86 9.72
C LEU A 174 -13.23 -13.27 11.19
N HIS A 175 -14.03 -12.75 12.11
CA HIS A 175 -13.94 -13.10 13.52
C HIS A 175 -14.38 -14.56 13.74
N GLY A 176 -13.42 -15.41 14.09
CA GLY A 176 -13.63 -16.85 14.27
C GLY A 176 -13.37 -17.70 13.03
N ASN A 177 -12.77 -17.12 11.97
CA ASN A 177 -12.23 -17.89 10.85
C ASN A 177 -10.85 -18.45 11.19
N ASP A 178 -10.56 -19.70 10.82
CA ASP A 178 -9.30 -20.40 11.10
C ASP A 178 -8.06 -19.72 10.49
N LEU A 179 -8.24 -18.86 9.48
CA LEU A 179 -7.13 -18.10 8.88
C LEU A 179 -6.62 -16.97 9.79
N VAL A 180 -7.46 -16.46 10.69
CA VAL A 180 -7.19 -15.21 11.41
C VAL A 180 -7.09 -15.44 12.92
N SER A 181 -5.92 -15.14 13.47
CA SER A 181 -5.70 -15.23 14.91
C SER A 181 -6.32 -14.07 15.68
N LYS A 182 -6.22 -12.86 15.13
CA LYS A 182 -6.70 -11.64 15.79
C LYS A 182 -7.19 -10.63 14.77
N VAL A 183 -8.32 -10.00 15.08
CA VAL A 183 -8.90 -8.88 14.34
C VAL A 183 -9.01 -7.69 15.27
N ASP A 184 -8.28 -6.62 14.97
CA ASP A 184 -8.33 -5.35 15.71
C ASP A 184 -8.69 -4.20 14.77
N PHE A 185 -9.06 -3.07 15.35
CA PHE A 185 -9.24 -1.81 14.62
C PHE A 185 -8.16 -0.83 15.00
N SER A 186 -7.65 -0.12 14.00
CA SER A 186 -6.73 1.00 14.17
C SER A 186 -7.12 2.14 13.23
N TYR A 187 -6.37 3.23 13.26
CA TYR A 187 -6.53 4.36 12.37
C TYR A 187 -5.31 4.47 11.45
N PHE A 188 -5.56 4.64 10.15
CA PHE A 188 -4.48 4.85 9.21
C PHE A 188 -3.83 6.21 9.46
N CYS A 189 -2.52 6.22 9.70
CA CYS A 189 -1.76 7.44 10.04
C CYS A 189 -2.39 8.24 11.20
N ASP A 190 -2.95 7.55 12.20
CA ASP A 190 -3.64 8.15 13.35
C ASP A 190 -4.82 9.08 12.98
N GLU A 191 -5.35 8.94 11.75
CA GLU A 191 -6.50 9.73 11.30
C GLU A 191 -7.81 9.05 11.70
N THR A 192 -8.50 9.63 12.68
CA THR A 192 -9.77 9.09 13.25
C THR A 192 -10.88 8.84 12.21
N MET A 193 -10.82 9.55 11.08
CA MET A 193 -11.76 9.41 9.97
C MET A 193 -11.47 8.22 9.05
N LYS A 194 -10.29 7.60 9.19
CA LYS A 194 -9.80 6.48 8.39
C LYS A 194 -9.54 5.25 9.26
N PRO A 195 -10.59 4.61 9.78
CA PRO A 195 -10.44 3.34 10.44
C PRO A 195 -10.00 2.26 9.45
N VAL A 196 -9.12 1.40 9.90
CA VAL A 196 -8.58 0.24 9.19
C VAL A 196 -8.72 -1.00 10.07
N VAL A 197 -8.93 -2.14 9.44
CA VAL A 197 -8.94 -3.43 10.14
C VAL A 197 -7.53 -3.99 10.11
N HIS A 198 -6.99 -4.32 11.27
CA HIS A 198 -5.73 -5.04 11.40
C HIS A 198 -6.03 -6.52 11.60
N ILE A 199 -5.46 -7.34 10.74
CA ILE A 199 -5.56 -8.79 10.76
C ILE A 199 -4.18 -9.34 11.10
N THR A 200 -4.12 -10.14 12.16
CA THR A 200 -2.94 -10.92 12.50
C THR A 200 -3.21 -12.38 12.15
N PRO A 201 -2.45 -12.99 11.22
CA PRO A 201 -2.59 -14.39 10.87
C PRO A 201 -2.06 -15.31 11.98
N HIS A 202 -2.39 -16.60 11.88
CA HIS A 202 -1.79 -17.63 12.72
C HIS A 202 -0.31 -17.89 12.37
N GLU A 203 0.37 -18.71 13.18
CA GLU A 203 1.73 -19.16 12.86
C GLU A 203 1.77 -19.92 11.53
N PRO A 204 2.80 -19.72 10.69
CA PRO A 204 4.09 -19.07 10.96
C PRO A 204 4.12 -17.54 10.73
N LEU A 205 3.03 -16.93 10.25
CA LEU A 205 3.00 -15.52 9.79
C LEU A 205 2.64 -14.51 10.89
N LYS A 206 2.63 -14.90 12.17
CA LYS A 206 2.19 -14.08 13.31
C LYS A 206 2.86 -12.70 13.43
N HIS A 207 4.06 -12.52 12.86
CA HIS A 207 4.80 -11.26 12.86
C HIS A 207 4.31 -10.26 11.80
N ILE A 208 3.39 -10.67 10.94
CA ILE A 208 2.88 -9.88 9.81
C ILE A 208 1.56 -9.24 10.21
N THR A 209 1.38 -7.98 9.84
CA THR A 209 0.12 -7.26 10.02
C THR A 209 -0.50 -6.96 8.67
N ILE A 210 -1.71 -7.44 8.44
CA ILE A 210 -2.46 -7.15 7.23
C ILE A 210 -3.49 -6.08 7.54
N ARG A 211 -3.45 -4.98 6.79
CA ARG A 211 -4.34 -3.83 6.98
C ARG A 211 -5.37 -3.77 5.87
N LEU A 212 -6.65 -3.89 6.23
CA LEU A 212 -7.75 -3.73 5.28
C LEU A 212 -8.17 -2.26 5.20
N HIS A 213 -8.12 -1.75 3.98
CA HIS A 213 -8.64 -0.45 3.57
C HIS A 213 -9.86 -0.66 2.68
N ALA A 214 -10.78 0.29 2.69
CA ALA A 214 -11.94 0.25 1.78
C ALA A 214 -12.04 1.54 0.97
N ARG A 215 -12.35 1.39 -0.32
CA ARG A 215 -12.58 2.48 -1.28
C ARG A 215 -13.83 2.17 -2.12
N PRO A 216 -14.66 3.16 -2.47
CA PRO A 216 -15.74 2.96 -3.42
C PRO A 216 -15.22 2.76 -4.84
N GLU A 217 -15.93 1.95 -5.62
CA GLU A 217 -15.76 1.85 -7.07
C GLU A 217 -16.08 3.17 -7.78
N VAL A 218 -17.07 3.91 -7.27
CA VAL A 218 -17.50 5.19 -7.84
C VAL A 218 -16.60 6.32 -7.38
N ASP A 219 -16.12 7.09 -8.35
CA ASP A 219 -15.47 8.36 -8.09
C ASP A 219 -16.50 9.49 -7.93
N PHE A 220 -16.46 10.15 -6.78
CA PHE A 220 -17.25 11.35 -6.53
C PHE A 220 -16.66 12.55 -7.28
N LYS A 221 -17.50 13.55 -7.62
CA LYS A 221 -17.06 14.76 -8.34
C LYS A 221 -15.98 15.52 -7.55
N LEU A 222 -14.77 15.61 -8.10
CA LEU A 222 -13.59 16.22 -7.46
C LEU A 222 -13.81 17.68 -7.03
N GLU A 223 -14.59 18.45 -7.80
CA GLU A 223 -14.94 19.84 -7.50
C GLU A 223 -15.60 20.03 -6.12
N ARG A 224 -16.24 18.98 -5.57
CA ARG A 224 -16.86 19.00 -4.25
C ARG A 224 -15.85 18.87 -3.12
N PHE A 225 -14.65 18.37 -3.37
CA PHE A 225 -13.59 18.15 -2.36
C PHE A 225 -12.54 19.26 -2.36
N LEU A 226 -12.78 20.36 -3.06
CA LEU A 226 -11.92 21.54 -2.94
C LEU A 226 -11.90 22.02 -1.48
N PRO A 227 -10.74 22.45 -0.95
CA PRO A 227 -10.63 22.94 0.43
C PRO A 227 -11.58 24.10 0.76
N SER A 228 -12.03 24.85 -0.26
CA SER A 228 -12.98 25.96 -0.13
C SER A 228 -14.46 25.54 -0.07
N LYS A 229 -14.77 24.26 -0.28
CA LYS A 229 -16.15 23.75 -0.30
C LYS A 229 -16.50 23.10 1.04
N ASN A 230 -17.69 23.42 1.53
CA ASN A 230 -18.22 22.81 2.75
C ASN A 230 -19.08 21.57 2.41
N ASN A 231 -18.65 20.41 2.92
CA ASN A 231 -19.35 19.12 2.83
C ASN A 231 -20.01 18.69 4.15
N VAL A 232 -19.98 19.55 5.16
CA VAL A 232 -20.54 19.31 6.49
C VAL A 232 -21.58 20.41 6.77
N ARG A 233 -22.86 20.01 6.74
CA ARG A 233 -24.00 20.89 7.01
C ARG A 233 -24.69 20.40 8.28
N TRP A 234 -24.64 21.22 9.31
CA TRP A 234 -25.36 21.03 10.57
C TRP A 234 -26.60 21.90 10.58
#